data_AF-A0A3M9ZF42-F1
#
_entry.id   AF-A0A3M9ZF42-F1
#
_cell.length_a   1.000
_cell.length_b   1.000
_cell.length_c   1.000
_cell.angle_alpha   90.00
_cell.angle_beta   90.00
_cell.angle_gamma   90.00
#
_symmetry.space_group_name_H-M   'P 1'
#
loop_
_entity.id
_entity.type
_entity.pdbx_description
1 polymer ?
#
loop_
_entity_poly.entity_id
_entity_poly.type
_entity_poly.pdbx_seq_one_letter_code
_entity_poly.pdbx_strand_id
1 'polypeptide(L)'
;MARSNYEILGLREGAGEREVQQAFRRLALIYHSDRGGDEERFKEIKRAYDGLRAGRARESPPGPGTDYSAESARINTELAREVAREMRDAEAWAASLVASGSTGTRLFGSASLGEIELERRPNGVLSIKGNVAAGTLRYDGPITVSGAITSPTRGAEPTEITAAVGDFRVPDAVSNRYRIENGARITAENGNIAAGNVFGKKRRVDDPDGRVGVYTVVEHRTRLSAPNGTVSVGTAAGAVDLCALRVEAHTLREDVRVDARDIAIGGPTMTHDVSLRVRAGGTLRFVEAGSVLGLSDDATVSAEGGAEISLRELKVKRIRDVDPSHGGDGTLVGAGRAITHAELLAVSERASLGSRLRGLARRRR
;
A
#
# COMPACT_ATOMS: atom_id res chain seq x y z
N MET A 1 21.40 -26.26 -23.39
CA MET A 1 20.53 -26.28 -24.59
C MET A 1 19.47 -25.20 -24.41
N ALA A 2 19.22 -24.37 -25.42
CA ALA A 2 18.21 -23.32 -25.35
C ALA A 2 16.80 -23.94 -25.35
N ARG A 3 15.91 -23.49 -24.46
CA ARG A 3 14.51 -23.96 -24.41
C ARG A 3 13.74 -23.45 -25.62
N SER A 4 12.80 -24.25 -26.11
CA SER A 4 11.88 -23.85 -27.18
C SER A 4 10.91 -22.78 -26.69
N ASN A 5 10.46 -21.86 -27.55
CA ASN A 5 9.47 -20.84 -27.15
C ASN A 5 8.14 -21.49 -26.71
N TYR A 6 7.81 -22.66 -27.27
CA TYR A 6 6.67 -23.47 -26.83
C TYR A 6 6.89 -24.01 -25.41
N GLU A 7 8.09 -24.50 -25.09
CA GLU A 7 8.43 -25.00 -23.75
C GLU A 7 8.39 -23.90 -22.69
N ILE A 8 8.85 -22.69 -23.02
CA ILE A 8 8.79 -21.52 -22.12
C ILE A 8 7.33 -21.14 -21.80
N LEU A 9 6.41 -21.31 -22.76
CA LEU A 9 4.98 -21.10 -22.54
C LEU A 9 4.24 -22.34 -21.98
N GLY A 10 4.95 -23.46 -21.75
CA GLY A 10 4.35 -24.71 -21.28
C GLY A 10 3.43 -25.38 -22.31
N LEU A 11 3.72 -25.21 -23.61
CA LEU A 11 2.96 -25.74 -24.73
C LEU A 11 3.75 -26.81 -25.49
N ARG A 12 3.01 -27.64 -26.23
CA ARG A 12 3.60 -28.58 -27.21
C ARG A 12 4.03 -27.82 -28.46
N GLU A 13 5.09 -28.29 -29.11
CA GLU A 13 5.53 -27.69 -30.38
C GLU A 13 4.41 -27.78 -31.44
N GLY A 14 4.17 -26.67 -32.14
CA GLY A 14 3.09 -26.56 -33.10
C GLY A 14 1.72 -26.18 -32.52
N ALA A 15 1.64 -25.80 -31.23
CA ALA A 15 0.41 -25.26 -30.64
C ALA A 15 -0.13 -24.06 -31.43
N GLY A 16 -1.45 -24.00 -31.57
CA GLY A 16 -2.12 -22.98 -32.38
C GLY A 16 -2.03 -21.58 -31.76
N GLU A 17 -2.19 -20.53 -32.56
CA GLU A 17 -2.09 -19.13 -32.11
C GLU A 17 -3.01 -18.81 -30.92
N ARG A 18 -4.22 -19.40 -30.90
CA ARG A 18 -5.16 -19.28 -29.77
C ARG A 18 -4.62 -19.89 -28.48
N GLU A 19 -3.95 -21.02 -28.55
CA GLU A 19 -3.36 -21.72 -27.39
C GLU A 19 -2.13 -20.97 -26.87
N VAL A 20 -1.28 -20.48 -27.80
CA VAL A 20 -0.13 -19.61 -27.51
C VAL A 20 -0.59 -18.34 -26.79
N GLN A 21 -1.65 -17.70 -27.27
CA GLN A 21 -2.21 -16.51 -26.64
C GLN A 21 -2.83 -16.79 -25.27
N GLN A 22 -3.50 -17.93 -25.10
CA GLN A 22 -4.04 -18.31 -23.79
C GLN A 22 -2.92 -18.63 -22.78
N ALA A 23 -1.88 -19.35 -23.20
CA ALA A 23 -0.74 -19.66 -22.34
C ALA A 23 0.02 -18.41 -21.91
N PHE A 24 0.27 -17.49 -22.85
CA PHE A 24 0.86 -16.19 -22.55
C PHE A 24 0.01 -15.41 -21.56
N ARG A 25 -1.31 -15.31 -21.77
CA ARG A 25 -2.22 -14.63 -20.82
C ARG A 25 -2.12 -15.22 -19.41
N ARG A 26 -2.19 -16.55 -19.27
CA ARG A 26 -2.07 -17.22 -17.95
C ARG A 26 -0.73 -16.93 -17.28
N LEU A 27 0.38 -17.08 -18.00
CA LEU A 27 1.72 -16.88 -17.46
C LEU A 27 2.03 -15.41 -17.18
N ALA A 28 1.55 -14.50 -18.03
CA ALA A 28 1.65 -13.07 -17.82
C ALA A 28 0.96 -12.65 -16.52
N LEU A 29 -0.18 -13.26 -16.17
CA LEU A 29 -0.90 -12.96 -14.93
C LEU A 29 -0.21 -13.50 -13.67
N ILE A 30 0.54 -14.59 -13.79
CA ILE A 30 1.29 -15.21 -12.68
C ILE A 30 2.59 -14.47 -12.41
N TYR A 31 3.30 -14.07 -13.48
CA TYR A 31 4.63 -13.47 -13.38
C TYR A 31 4.64 -11.94 -13.51
N HIS A 32 3.48 -11.27 -13.65
CA HIS A 32 3.43 -9.81 -13.73
C HIS A 32 4.03 -9.17 -12.47
N SER A 33 4.93 -8.20 -12.67
CA SER A 33 5.57 -7.45 -11.58
C SER A 33 4.55 -6.71 -10.70
N ASP A 34 3.44 -6.23 -11.28
CA ASP A 34 2.36 -5.55 -10.52
C ASP A 34 1.48 -6.52 -9.69
N ARG A 35 1.76 -7.82 -9.73
CA ARG A 35 1.16 -8.88 -8.88
C ARG A 35 2.20 -9.62 -8.03
N GLY A 36 3.43 -9.09 -7.93
CA GLY A 36 4.53 -9.69 -7.15
C GLY A 36 5.26 -10.85 -7.84
N GLY A 37 5.10 -11.00 -9.16
CA GLY A 37 5.77 -12.04 -9.96
C GLY A 37 7.24 -11.71 -10.32
N ASP A 38 7.98 -12.74 -10.71
CA ASP A 38 9.38 -12.64 -11.14
C ASP A 38 9.50 -11.92 -12.49
N GLU A 39 10.03 -10.69 -12.46
CA GLU A 39 10.16 -9.80 -13.61
C GLU A 39 11.04 -10.40 -14.74
N GLU A 40 12.07 -11.18 -14.39
CA GLU A 40 12.94 -11.82 -15.37
C GLU A 40 12.22 -12.97 -16.08
N ARG A 41 11.43 -13.75 -15.34
CA ARG A 41 10.54 -14.75 -15.95
C ARG A 41 9.48 -14.12 -16.84
N PHE A 42 8.90 -12.99 -16.42
CA PHE A 42 7.92 -12.29 -17.25
C PHE A 42 8.52 -11.82 -18.57
N LYS A 43 9.75 -11.28 -18.54
CA LYS A 43 10.50 -10.93 -19.75
C LYS A 43 10.75 -12.14 -20.64
N GLU A 44 11.11 -13.29 -20.06
CA GLU A 44 11.31 -14.56 -20.78
C GLU A 44 10.00 -15.06 -21.45
N ILE A 45 8.89 -15.04 -20.72
CA ILE A 45 7.55 -15.41 -21.22
C ILE A 45 7.10 -14.48 -22.36
N LYS A 46 7.33 -13.18 -22.23
CA LYS A 46 7.03 -12.19 -23.29
C LYS A 46 7.86 -12.45 -24.55
N ARG A 47 9.17 -12.71 -24.39
CA ARG A 47 10.05 -13.06 -25.53
C ARG A 47 9.57 -14.32 -26.24
N ALA A 48 9.17 -15.34 -25.51
CA ALA A 48 8.66 -16.58 -26.09
C ALA A 48 7.36 -16.36 -26.88
N TYR A 49 6.43 -15.59 -26.33
CA TYR A 49 5.17 -15.24 -27.02
C TYR A 49 5.41 -14.42 -28.29
N ASP A 50 6.22 -13.36 -28.22
CA ASP A 50 6.54 -12.52 -29.37
C ASP A 50 7.30 -13.30 -30.45
N GLY A 51 8.18 -14.22 -30.04
CA GLY A 51 8.87 -15.17 -30.92
C GLY A 51 7.90 -16.06 -31.69
N LEU A 52 6.96 -16.71 -30.99
CA LEU A 52 5.97 -17.60 -31.63
C LEU A 52 5.02 -16.83 -32.56
N ARG A 53 4.62 -15.62 -32.18
CA ARG A 53 3.80 -14.73 -33.02
C ARG A 53 4.53 -14.29 -34.28
N ALA A 54 5.86 -14.16 -34.23
CA ALA A 54 6.72 -13.88 -35.38
C ALA A 54 7.13 -15.16 -36.17
N GLY A 55 6.52 -16.31 -35.87
CA GLY A 55 6.83 -17.59 -36.54
C GLY A 55 8.18 -18.21 -36.13
N ARG A 56 8.77 -17.77 -35.02
CA ARG A 56 10.07 -18.27 -34.53
C ARG A 56 9.85 -19.28 -33.41
N ALA A 57 10.28 -20.51 -33.62
CA ALA A 57 10.16 -21.58 -32.63
C ALA A 57 11.23 -21.54 -31.51
N ARG A 58 12.32 -20.77 -31.68
CA ARG A 58 13.46 -20.72 -30.74
C ARG A 58 13.77 -19.31 -30.26
N GLU A 59 14.29 -19.21 -29.05
CA GLU A 59 14.66 -17.93 -28.40
C GLU A 59 15.76 -17.21 -29.20
N SER A 60 15.60 -15.90 -29.40
CA SER A 60 16.65 -15.01 -29.94
C SER A 60 17.34 -14.26 -28.78
N PRO A 61 18.64 -13.96 -28.86
CA PRO A 61 19.38 -13.31 -27.78
C PRO A 61 18.79 -11.93 -27.40
N PRO A 62 18.98 -11.47 -26.16
CA PRO A 62 18.29 -10.29 -25.64
C PRO A 62 18.65 -9.02 -26.43
N GLY A 63 17.64 -8.36 -26.98
CA GLY A 63 17.71 -6.99 -27.49
C GLY A 63 17.29 -5.96 -26.43
N PRO A 64 17.68 -4.69 -26.56
CA PRO A 64 17.44 -3.67 -25.54
C PRO A 64 15.95 -3.31 -25.45
N GLY A 65 15.40 -3.34 -24.23
CA GLY A 65 14.17 -2.71 -23.75
C GLY A 65 12.98 -2.62 -24.72
N THR A 66 12.05 -3.59 -24.67
CA THR A 66 10.76 -3.45 -25.35
C THR A 66 9.69 -2.91 -24.42
N ASP A 67 9.20 -1.71 -24.74
CA ASP A 67 8.07 -1.03 -24.12
C ASP A 67 6.79 -1.89 -24.02
N TYR A 68 5.95 -1.53 -23.04
CA TYR A 68 4.56 -1.97 -22.93
C TYR A 68 3.77 -1.42 -24.11
N SER A 69 3.26 -2.28 -25.00
CA SER A 69 2.46 -1.82 -26.14
C SER A 69 1.07 -1.35 -25.70
N ALA A 70 0.47 -0.43 -26.48
CA ALA A 70 -0.89 0.05 -26.27
C ALA A 70 -1.95 -1.08 -26.29
N GLU A 71 -1.67 -2.18 -27.00
CA GLU A 71 -2.51 -3.38 -27.08
C GLU A 71 -2.62 -4.08 -25.71
N SER A 72 -1.49 -4.28 -25.02
CA SER A 72 -1.46 -4.90 -23.69
C SER A 72 -2.17 -4.03 -22.64
N ALA A 73 -2.10 -2.71 -22.77
CA ALA A 73 -2.82 -1.79 -21.90
C ALA A 73 -4.35 -1.87 -22.11
N ARG A 74 -4.82 -2.02 -23.36
CA ARG A 74 -6.25 -2.20 -23.68
C ARG A 74 -6.79 -3.51 -23.13
N ILE A 75 -6.08 -4.62 -23.35
CA ILE A 75 -6.46 -5.94 -22.83
C ILE A 75 -6.52 -5.92 -21.31
N ASN A 76 -5.52 -5.33 -20.63
CA ASN A 76 -5.52 -5.21 -19.17
C ASN A 76 -6.68 -4.34 -18.65
N THR A 77 -7.07 -3.31 -19.41
CA THR A 77 -8.18 -2.42 -19.03
C THR A 77 -9.53 -3.12 -19.12
N GLU A 78 -9.79 -3.86 -20.20
CA GLU A 78 -11.03 -4.61 -20.37
C GLU A 78 -11.16 -5.74 -19.35
N LEU A 79 -10.06 -6.44 -19.12
CA LEU A 79 -9.94 -7.50 -18.15
C LEU A 79 -10.23 -7.01 -16.72
N ALA A 80 -9.71 -5.85 -16.34
CA ALA A 80 -9.98 -5.27 -15.03
C ALA A 80 -11.41 -4.74 -14.87
N ARG A 81 -12.11 -4.37 -15.96
CA ARG A 81 -13.55 -4.04 -15.90
C ARG A 81 -14.42 -5.27 -15.64
N GLU A 82 -14.03 -6.43 -16.18
CA GLU A 82 -14.71 -7.70 -15.91
C GLU A 82 -14.58 -8.07 -14.43
N VAL A 83 -13.36 -8.00 -13.88
CA VAL A 83 -13.16 -8.24 -12.43
C VAL A 83 -13.93 -7.24 -11.57
N ALA A 84 -13.94 -5.96 -11.93
CA ALA A 84 -14.69 -4.96 -11.18
C ALA A 84 -16.21 -5.22 -11.20
N ARG A 85 -16.75 -5.81 -12.27
CA ARG A 85 -18.14 -6.25 -12.33
C ARG A 85 -18.39 -7.43 -11.40
N GLU A 86 -17.52 -8.43 -11.44
CA GLU A 86 -17.59 -9.60 -10.55
C GLU A 86 -17.53 -9.19 -9.06
N MET A 87 -16.72 -8.18 -8.73
CA MET A 87 -16.67 -7.62 -7.36
C MET A 87 -17.99 -6.99 -6.92
N ARG A 88 -18.73 -6.34 -7.84
CA ARG A 88 -20.08 -5.82 -7.53
C ARG A 88 -21.10 -6.94 -7.34
N ASP A 89 -21.00 -8.00 -8.14
CA ASP A 89 -21.86 -9.18 -7.96
C ASP A 89 -21.55 -9.89 -6.63
N ALA A 90 -20.28 -9.91 -6.23
CA ALA A 90 -19.82 -10.38 -4.93
C ALA A 90 -20.38 -9.54 -3.78
N GLU A 91 -20.37 -8.21 -3.91
CA GLU A 91 -20.99 -7.28 -2.96
C GLU A 91 -22.49 -7.54 -2.82
N ALA A 92 -23.22 -7.58 -3.93
CA ALA A 92 -24.66 -7.81 -3.94
C ALA A 92 -25.04 -9.17 -3.32
N TRP A 93 -24.27 -10.22 -3.63
CA TRP A 93 -24.43 -11.52 -3.02
C TRP A 93 -24.18 -11.48 -1.51
N ALA A 94 -23.09 -10.86 -1.05
CA ALA A 94 -22.78 -10.76 0.38
C ALA A 94 -23.85 -9.95 1.13
N ALA A 95 -24.33 -8.85 0.53
CA ALA A 95 -25.42 -8.04 1.08
C ALA A 95 -26.72 -8.84 1.20
N SER A 96 -27.05 -9.69 0.22
CA SER A 96 -28.23 -10.54 0.30
C SER A 96 -28.17 -11.53 1.49
N LEU A 97 -26.99 -12.08 1.78
CA LEU A 97 -26.77 -12.96 2.93
C LEU A 97 -26.82 -12.22 4.26
N VAL A 98 -26.40 -10.95 4.30
CA VAL A 98 -26.58 -10.08 5.48
C VAL A 98 -28.07 -9.85 5.72
N ALA A 99 -28.81 -9.47 4.68
CA ALA A 99 -30.25 -9.19 4.78
C ALA A 99 -31.07 -10.40 5.22
N SER A 100 -30.73 -11.61 4.75
CA SER A 100 -31.41 -12.84 5.16
C SER A 100 -30.85 -13.47 6.43
N GLY A 101 -29.77 -12.91 7.01
CA GLY A 101 -29.03 -13.50 8.11
C GLY A 101 -28.39 -14.86 7.80
N SER A 102 -28.34 -15.27 6.54
CA SER A 102 -27.90 -16.62 6.12
C SER A 102 -26.39 -16.71 5.92
N THR A 103 -25.84 -17.93 5.98
CA THR A 103 -24.46 -18.20 5.58
C THR A 103 -24.40 -18.64 4.12
N GLY A 104 -23.21 -18.61 3.53
CA GLY A 104 -23.03 -19.10 2.17
C GLY A 104 -21.61 -18.95 1.69
N THR A 105 -21.26 -19.77 0.69
CA THR A 105 -19.98 -19.72 0.01
C THR A 105 -20.21 -19.63 -1.48
N ARG A 106 -19.48 -18.77 -2.17
CA ARG A 106 -19.54 -18.63 -3.63
C ARG A 106 -18.19 -18.20 -4.20
N LEU A 107 -17.87 -18.76 -5.35
CA LEU A 107 -16.71 -18.40 -6.15
C LEU A 107 -17.09 -17.24 -7.10
N PHE A 108 -16.19 -16.26 -7.21
CA PHE A 108 -16.31 -15.11 -8.10
C PHE A 108 -15.05 -14.97 -8.95
N GLY A 109 -15.17 -14.32 -10.10
CA GLY A 109 -14.08 -14.19 -11.07
C GLY A 109 -14.04 -15.34 -12.08
N SER A 110 -12.93 -15.46 -12.80
CA SER A 110 -12.77 -16.48 -13.84
C SER A 110 -11.40 -17.14 -13.81
N ALA A 111 -11.31 -18.36 -14.34
CA ALA A 111 -10.06 -19.10 -14.49
C ALA A 111 -8.98 -18.32 -15.27
N SER A 112 -9.38 -17.36 -16.10
CA SER A 112 -8.48 -16.45 -16.84
C SER A 112 -8.08 -15.19 -16.06
N LEU A 113 -8.75 -14.86 -14.96
CA LEU A 113 -8.63 -13.58 -14.26
C LEU A 113 -8.05 -13.67 -12.85
N GLY A 114 -8.17 -14.85 -12.25
CA GLY A 114 -8.06 -15.07 -10.83
C GLY A 114 -9.44 -15.26 -10.24
N GLU A 115 -9.61 -16.33 -9.49
CA GLU A 115 -10.85 -16.63 -8.78
C GLU A 115 -10.69 -16.25 -7.31
N ILE A 116 -11.73 -15.69 -6.72
CA ILE A 116 -11.83 -15.44 -5.28
C ILE A 116 -13.01 -16.21 -4.71
N GLU A 117 -12.78 -16.89 -3.60
CA GLU A 117 -13.84 -17.55 -2.84
C GLU A 117 -14.28 -16.61 -1.73
N LEU A 118 -15.57 -16.28 -1.72
CA LEU A 118 -16.19 -15.56 -0.61
C LEU A 118 -17.04 -16.53 0.20
N GLU A 119 -16.91 -16.46 1.52
CA GLU A 119 -17.68 -17.22 2.50
C GLU A 119 -18.21 -16.27 3.58
N ARG A 120 -19.53 -16.16 3.71
CA ARG A 120 -20.13 -15.55 4.91
C ARG A 120 -20.31 -16.63 5.98
N ARG A 121 -19.52 -16.51 7.04
CA ARG A 121 -19.50 -17.47 8.16
C ARG A 121 -20.66 -17.27 9.12
N PRO A 122 -21.00 -18.27 9.96
CA PRO A 122 -22.08 -18.15 10.96
C PRO A 122 -21.93 -16.97 11.93
N ASN A 123 -20.68 -16.56 12.20
CA ASN A 123 -20.38 -15.41 13.06
C ASN A 123 -20.46 -14.05 12.33
N GLY A 124 -20.95 -14.03 11.08
CA GLY A 124 -21.12 -12.81 10.28
C GLY A 124 -19.86 -12.30 9.59
N VAL A 125 -18.70 -12.97 9.77
CA VAL A 125 -17.45 -12.61 9.07
C VAL A 125 -17.55 -12.98 7.59
N LEU A 126 -17.20 -12.06 6.71
CA LEU A 126 -16.96 -12.33 5.29
C LEU A 126 -15.49 -12.72 5.09
N SER A 127 -15.26 -14.00 4.82
CA SER A 127 -13.94 -14.55 4.50
C SER A 127 -13.74 -14.53 2.99
N ILE A 128 -12.69 -13.85 2.53
CA ILE A 128 -12.27 -13.77 1.13
C ILE A 128 -10.95 -14.53 0.99
N LYS A 129 -10.92 -15.57 0.16
CA LYS A 129 -9.68 -16.30 -0.17
C LYS A 129 -9.32 -16.06 -1.63
N GLY A 130 -8.05 -15.78 -1.88
CA GLY A 130 -7.55 -15.45 -3.22
C GLY A 130 -7.11 -13.99 -3.33
N ASN A 131 -6.50 -13.66 -4.47
CA ASN A 131 -5.96 -12.33 -4.71
C ASN A 131 -7.06 -11.38 -5.20
N VAL A 132 -7.21 -10.23 -4.54
CA VAL A 132 -8.23 -9.24 -4.85
C VAL A 132 -7.63 -8.11 -5.68
N ALA A 133 -8.27 -7.77 -6.80
CA ALA A 133 -7.88 -6.66 -7.65
C ALA A 133 -9.09 -6.10 -8.40
N ALA A 134 -9.08 -4.79 -8.67
CA ALA A 134 -10.07 -4.03 -9.43
C ALA A 134 -11.50 -4.06 -8.85
N GLY A 135 -12.09 -2.88 -8.69
CA GLY A 135 -13.49 -2.73 -8.26
C GLY A 135 -13.68 -2.59 -6.76
N THR A 136 -14.94 -2.40 -6.38
CA THR A 136 -15.35 -2.04 -5.02
C THR A 136 -16.06 -3.19 -4.32
N LEU A 137 -15.84 -3.34 -3.02
CA LEU A 137 -16.57 -4.25 -2.15
C LEU A 137 -16.87 -3.58 -0.82
N ARG A 138 -18.15 -3.34 -0.55
CA ARG A 138 -18.67 -2.90 0.74
C ARG A 138 -19.38 -4.05 1.45
N TYR A 139 -19.13 -4.21 2.74
CA TYR A 139 -19.78 -5.24 3.54
C TYR A 139 -20.12 -4.74 4.95
N ASP A 140 -21.35 -5.02 5.39
CA ASP A 140 -21.88 -4.65 6.71
C ASP A 140 -21.53 -5.71 7.77
N GLY A 141 -20.23 -5.96 7.92
CA GLY A 141 -19.69 -6.90 8.90
C GLY A 141 -18.17 -7.03 8.82
N PRO A 142 -17.54 -7.81 9.69
CA PRO A 142 -16.09 -7.98 9.67
C PRO A 142 -15.65 -8.70 8.39
N ILE A 143 -14.51 -8.29 7.83
CA ILE A 143 -13.92 -8.87 6.62
C ILE A 143 -12.56 -9.47 6.95
N THR A 144 -12.30 -10.68 6.47
CA THR A 144 -10.95 -11.26 6.47
C THR A 144 -10.51 -11.60 5.07
N VAL A 145 -9.32 -11.17 4.66
CA VAL A 145 -8.76 -11.47 3.33
C VAL A 145 -7.51 -12.32 3.46
N SER A 146 -7.55 -13.53 2.90
CA SER A 146 -6.41 -14.45 2.78
C SER A 146 -5.89 -14.42 1.34
N GLY A 147 -5.15 -13.37 1.02
CA GLY A 147 -4.55 -13.13 -0.30
C GLY A 147 -3.95 -11.74 -0.43
N ALA A 148 -3.31 -11.48 -1.56
CA ALA A 148 -2.80 -10.15 -1.90
C ALA A 148 -3.94 -9.24 -2.40
N ILE A 149 -3.80 -7.94 -2.16
CA ILE A 149 -4.76 -6.91 -2.57
C ILE A 149 -4.00 -5.87 -3.38
N THR A 150 -4.35 -5.68 -4.64
CA THR A 150 -3.61 -4.77 -5.53
C THR A 150 -4.59 -3.93 -6.34
N SER A 151 -4.32 -2.63 -6.49
CA SER A 151 -5.14 -1.78 -7.35
C SER A 151 -4.55 -1.69 -8.77
N PRO A 152 -5.38 -1.72 -9.82
CA PRO A 152 -4.93 -1.45 -11.17
C PRO A 152 -4.27 -0.08 -11.29
N THR A 153 -3.17 0.01 -12.05
CA THR A 153 -2.43 1.26 -12.24
C THR A 153 -2.90 2.08 -13.45
N ARG A 154 -3.74 1.51 -14.33
CA ARG A 154 -4.24 2.18 -15.54
C ARG A 154 -5.66 1.71 -15.91
N GLY A 155 -6.49 2.65 -16.36
CA GLY A 155 -7.71 2.40 -17.16
C GLY A 155 -8.89 1.72 -16.46
N ALA A 156 -8.71 1.19 -15.26
CA ALA A 156 -9.70 0.40 -14.54
C ALA A 156 -10.09 0.99 -13.20
N GLU A 157 -11.21 0.52 -12.66
CA GLU A 157 -11.68 0.89 -11.34
C GLU A 157 -10.65 0.52 -10.27
N PRO A 158 -10.39 1.41 -9.29
CA PRO A 158 -9.47 1.12 -8.20
C PRO A 158 -10.00 -0.03 -7.34
N THR A 159 -9.09 -0.72 -6.66
CA THR A 159 -9.49 -1.71 -5.65
C THR A 159 -9.87 -1.00 -4.37
N GLU A 160 -11.14 -1.00 -4.01
CA GLU A 160 -11.64 -0.42 -2.76
C GLU A 160 -12.42 -1.46 -1.95
N ILE A 161 -12.04 -1.67 -0.68
CA ILE A 161 -12.73 -2.60 0.22
C ILE A 161 -13.15 -1.84 1.47
N THR A 162 -14.44 -1.90 1.80
CA THR A 162 -15.02 -1.22 2.96
C THR A 162 -15.73 -2.20 3.88
N ALA A 163 -15.22 -2.35 5.10
CA ALA A 163 -15.97 -2.92 6.21
C ALA A 163 -16.76 -1.78 6.88
N ALA A 164 -18.07 -1.71 6.62
CA ALA A 164 -18.93 -0.68 7.19
C ALA A 164 -19.11 -0.85 8.71
N VAL A 165 -19.13 -2.11 9.15
CA VAL A 165 -19.23 -2.50 10.56
C VAL A 165 -18.21 -3.59 10.85
N GLY A 166 -17.41 -3.43 11.90
CA GLY A 166 -16.45 -4.44 12.31
C GLY A 166 -15.10 -4.33 11.61
N ASP A 167 -14.21 -5.27 11.95
CA ASP A 167 -12.80 -5.18 11.58
C ASP A 167 -12.52 -5.68 10.16
N PHE A 168 -11.50 -5.10 9.52
CA PHE A 168 -10.84 -5.66 8.36
C PHE A 168 -9.51 -6.29 8.77
N ARG A 169 -9.27 -7.56 8.41
CA ARG A 169 -8.04 -8.26 8.78
C ARG A 169 -7.42 -9.03 7.61
N VAL A 170 -6.09 -8.97 7.50
CA VAL A 170 -5.31 -9.87 6.64
C VAL A 170 -4.57 -10.85 7.56
N PRO A 171 -5.16 -12.01 7.89
CA PRO A 171 -4.54 -12.97 8.79
C PRO A 171 -3.21 -13.48 8.23
N ASP A 172 -2.25 -13.69 9.12
CA ASP A 172 -0.93 -14.27 8.79
C ASP A 172 -0.21 -13.53 7.65
N ALA A 173 -0.46 -12.24 7.50
CA ALA A 173 0.04 -11.46 6.37
C ALA A 173 1.56 -11.38 6.31
N VAL A 174 2.25 -11.42 7.45
CA VAL A 174 3.73 -11.41 7.51
C VAL A 174 4.30 -12.76 7.08
N SER A 175 3.81 -13.87 7.65
CA SER A 175 4.27 -15.22 7.31
C SER A 175 3.94 -15.61 5.87
N ASN A 176 2.76 -15.24 5.38
CA ASN A 176 2.33 -15.50 4.00
C ASN A 176 2.78 -14.44 3.00
N ARG A 177 3.48 -13.38 3.46
CA ARG A 177 3.96 -12.26 2.63
C ARG A 177 2.85 -11.58 1.81
N TYR A 178 1.61 -11.60 2.29
CA TYR A 178 0.52 -10.87 1.65
C TYR A 178 0.79 -9.37 1.69
N ARG A 179 0.39 -8.69 0.60
CA ARG A 179 0.64 -7.27 0.37
C ARG A 179 -0.67 -6.56 0.00
N ILE A 180 -0.84 -5.35 0.49
CA ILE A 180 -1.85 -4.39 0.05
C ILE A 180 -1.12 -3.30 -0.72
N GLU A 181 -1.34 -3.16 -2.03
CA GLU A 181 -0.47 -2.33 -2.86
C GLU A 181 -1.11 -1.64 -4.07
N ASN A 182 -0.28 -0.83 -4.75
CA ASN A 182 -0.56 -0.17 -6.03
C ASN A 182 -1.78 0.78 -6.03
N GLY A 183 -2.10 1.38 -4.89
CA GLY A 183 -3.20 2.34 -4.78
C GLY A 183 -4.50 1.76 -4.23
N ALA A 184 -4.47 0.53 -3.70
CA ALA A 184 -5.62 -0.07 -3.04
C ALA A 184 -6.09 0.77 -1.85
N ARG A 185 -7.40 0.82 -1.63
CA ARG A 185 -8.02 1.57 -0.54
C ARG A 185 -8.81 0.63 0.36
N ILE A 186 -8.48 0.61 1.64
CA ILE A 186 -9.17 -0.20 2.63
C ILE A 186 -9.75 0.72 3.70
N THR A 187 -11.03 0.57 3.99
CA THR A 187 -11.74 1.36 5.00
C THR A 187 -12.42 0.44 6.00
N ALA A 188 -12.24 0.69 7.29
CA ALA A 188 -13.07 0.15 8.36
C ALA A 188 -13.79 1.33 9.04
N GLU A 189 -15.05 1.57 8.70
CA GLU A 189 -15.78 2.76 9.16
C GLU A 189 -16.01 2.72 10.67
N ASN A 190 -16.43 1.54 11.16
CA ASN A 190 -16.73 1.26 12.56
C ASN A 190 -16.00 0.00 13.02
N GLY A 191 -14.68 0.00 12.88
CA GLY A 191 -13.84 -1.11 13.30
C GLY A 191 -12.36 -0.81 13.13
N ASN A 192 -11.53 -1.84 13.30
CA ASN A 192 -10.09 -1.76 13.18
C ASN A 192 -9.61 -2.38 11.86
N ILE A 193 -8.44 -1.95 11.40
CA ILE A 193 -7.71 -2.57 10.30
C ILE A 193 -6.47 -3.25 10.89
N ALA A 194 -6.32 -4.55 10.67
CA ALA A 194 -5.07 -5.27 10.92
C ALA A 194 -4.50 -5.78 9.60
N ALA A 195 -3.45 -5.13 9.12
CA ALA A 195 -2.78 -5.47 7.86
C ALA A 195 -1.31 -5.83 8.11
N GLY A 196 -0.76 -6.71 7.28
CA GLY A 196 0.68 -7.02 7.33
C GLY A 196 1.49 -5.96 6.61
N ASN A 197 1.71 -6.17 5.31
CA ASN A 197 2.58 -5.33 4.51
C ASN A 197 1.77 -4.46 3.54
N VAL A 198 2.05 -3.17 3.50
CA VAL A 198 1.34 -2.15 2.75
C VAL A 198 2.34 -1.38 1.89
N PHE A 199 2.10 -1.29 0.59
CA PHE A 199 3.05 -0.66 -0.34
C PHE A 199 2.39 0.33 -1.28
N GLY A 200 3.05 1.45 -1.53
CA GLY A 200 2.70 2.41 -2.57
C GLY A 200 3.75 2.47 -3.66
N LYS A 201 3.40 3.07 -4.80
CA LYS A 201 4.34 3.24 -5.92
C LYS A 201 4.34 4.69 -6.42
N LYS A 202 5.53 5.30 -6.53
CA LYS A 202 5.74 6.52 -7.32
C LYS A 202 6.35 6.15 -8.66
N ARG A 203 5.83 6.68 -9.75
CA ARG A 203 6.40 6.49 -11.10
C ARG A 203 6.67 7.84 -11.73
N ARG A 204 7.86 8.01 -12.30
CA ARG A 204 8.14 9.10 -13.23
C ARG A 204 7.57 8.71 -14.59
N VAL A 205 6.71 9.56 -15.13
CA VAL A 205 6.12 9.42 -16.46
C VAL A 205 6.62 10.61 -17.26
N ASP A 206 7.16 10.34 -18.45
CA ASP A 206 7.63 11.40 -19.33
C ASP A 206 6.51 12.35 -19.70
N ASP A 207 6.86 13.60 -19.98
CA ASP A 207 5.93 14.63 -20.37
C ASP A 207 5.06 14.18 -21.56
N PRO A 208 3.72 14.31 -21.46
CA PRO A 208 2.82 13.86 -22.52
C PRO A 208 3.01 14.63 -23.84
N ASP A 209 3.61 15.82 -23.81
CA ASP A 209 3.98 16.58 -25.02
C ASP A 209 5.37 16.20 -25.56
N GLY A 210 6.04 15.19 -24.98
CA GLY A 210 7.33 14.68 -25.43
C GLY A 210 8.53 15.59 -25.14
N ARG A 211 8.38 16.55 -24.21
CA ARG A 211 9.47 17.47 -23.84
C ARG A 211 10.58 16.72 -23.09
N VAL A 212 11.75 16.70 -23.69
CA VAL A 212 12.94 16.04 -23.12
C VAL A 212 13.31 16.70 -21.79
N GLY A 213 13.43 15.88 -20.73
CA GLY A 213 13.80 16.34 -19.39
C GLY A 213 12.64 16.80 -18.50
N VAL A 214 11.42 16.86 -19.04
CA VAL A 214 10.20 17.11 -18.24
C VAL A 214 9.54 15.77 -17.93
N TYR A 215 9.22 15.54 -16.66
CA TYR A 215 8.52 14.35 -16.20
C TYR A 215 7.47 14.74 -15.18
N THR A 216 6.36 14.01 -15.18
CA THR A 216 5.33 14.08 -14.15
C THR A 216 5.46 12.87 -13.24
N VAL A 217 5.40 13.07 -11.92
CA VAL A 217 5.35 11.97 -10.97
C VAL A 217 3.91 11.55 -10.77
N VAL A 218 3.59 10.31 -11.14
CA VAL A 218 2.30 9.67 -10.87
C VAL A 218 2.44 8.83 -9.60
N GLU A 219 1.61 9.12 -8.60
CA GLU A 219 1.58 8.39 -7.33
C GLU A 219 0.39 7.44 -7.28
N HIS A 220 0.65 6.17 -7.03
CA HIS A 220 -0.35 5.16 -6.70
C HIS A 220 -0.35 4.98 -5.18
N ARG A 221 -0.99 5.93 -4.48
CA ARG A 221 -1.02 5.96 -3.02
C ARG A 221 -1.96 4.90 -2.46
N THR A 222 -1.43 3.90 -1.76
CA THR A 222 -2.25 2.91 -1.05
C THR A 222 -2.75 3.51 0.26
N ARG A 223 -4.04 3.38 0.56
CA ARG A 223 -4.66 4.04 1.70
C ARG A 223 -5.36 3.05 2.63
N LEU A 224 -5.07 3.12 3.92
CA LEU A 224 -5.81 2.44 4.97
C LEU A 224 -6.49 3.48 5.87
N SER A 225 -7.80 3.34 6.08
CA SER A 225 -8.55 4.26 6.93
C SER A 225 -9.44 3.56 7.96
N ALA A 226 -9.26 3.90 9.24
CA ALA A 226 -10.15 3.49 10.32
C ALA A 226 -10.52 4.72 11.18
N PRO A 227 -11.44 5.59 10.72
CA PRO A 227 -11.68 6.91 11.31
C PRO A 227 -11.92 6.89 12.83
N ASN A 228 -12.61 5.86 13.31
CA ASN A 228 -12.98 5.66 14.71
C ASN A 228 -12.22 4.51 15.38
N GLY A 229 -11.26 3.90 14.70
CA GLY A 229 -10.59 2.68 15.12
C GLY A 229 -9.07 2.75 15.00
N THR A 230 -8.47 1.56 15.03
CA THR A 230 -7.02 1.40 14.94
C THR A 230 -6.63 0.87 13.56
N VAL A 231 -5.58 1.41 12.95
CA VAL A 231 -4.86 0.80 11.82
C VAL A 231 -3.54 0.24 12.36
N SER A 232 -3.42 -1.09 12.37
CA SER A 232 -2.20 -1.80 12.75
C SER A 232 -1.52 -2.36 11.49
N VAL A 233 -0.26 -1.98 11.27
CA VAL A 233 0.54 -2.42 10.12
C VAL A 233 1.91 -2.96 10.53
N GLY A 234 2.35 -4.04 9.88
CA GLY A 234 3.71 -4.54 10.01
C GLY A 234 4.71 -3.64 9.28
N THR A 235 4.60 -3.55 7.96
CA THR A 235 5.44 -2.67 7.14
C THR A 235 4.56 -1.78 6.28
N ALA A 236 4.77 -0.48 6.31
CA ALA A 236 4.28 0.44 5.29
C ALA A 236 5.47 1.02 4.53
N ALA A 237 5.47 0.93 3.20
CA ALA A 237 6.54 1.51 2.40
C ALA A 237 6.11 2.09 1.05
N GLY A 238 6.79 3.12 0.58
CA GLY A 238 6.39 3.86 -0.61
C GLY A 238 5.18 4.75 -0.34
N ALA A 239 4.52 5.18 -1.41
CA ALA A 239 3.41 6.11 -1.33
C ALA A 239 2.19 5.54 -0.57
N VAL A 240 2.15 5.71 0.75
CA VAL A 240 1.13 5.09 1.63
C VAL A 240 0.51 6.15 2.55
N ASP A 241 -0.82 6.11 2.69
CA ASP A 241 -1.58 6.92 3.64
C ASP A 241 -2.21 6.03 4.72
N LEU A 242 -1.91 6.30 5.99
CA LEU A 242 -2.53 5.66 7.14
C LEU A 242 -3.32 6.69 7.94
N CYS A 243 -4.65 6.57 7.95
CA CYS A 243 -5.54 7.56 8.57
C CYS A 243 -6.50 6.91 9.58
N ALA A 244 -6.34 7.17 10.88
CA ALA A 244 -7.16 6.50 11.89
C ALA A 244 -7.34 7.29 13.19
N LEU A 245 -8.14 6.79 14.12
CA LEU A 245 -8.09 7.28 15.51
C LEU A 245 -6.74 6.92 16.12
N ARG A 246 -6.29 5.67 15.93
CA ARG A 246 -4.96 5.20 16.33
C ARG A 246 -4.23 4.52 15.18
N VAL A 247 -2.94 4.78 15.02
CA VAL A 247 -2.07 4.04 14.11
C VAL A 247 -0.98 3.35 14.91
N GLU A 248 -0.82 2.06 14.68
CA GLU A 248 0.25 1.23 15.23
C GLU A 248 1.05 0.66 14.06
N ALA A 249 2.29 1.12 13.88
CA ALA A 249 3.13 0.69 12.77
C ALA A 249 4.45 0.13 13.28
N HIS A 250 4.88 -1.03 12.78
CA HIS A 250 6.19 -1.57 13.15
C HIS A 250 7.32 -0.96 12.30
N THR A 251 7.18 -0.91 10.97
CA THR A 251 8.19 -0.33 10.06
C THR A 251 7.56 0.65 9.08
N LEU A 252 8.14 1.84 8.94
CA LEU A 252 7.71 2.88 7.99
C LEU A 252 8.86 3.28 7.06
N ARG A 253 8.67 3.28 5.74
CA ARG A 253 9.74 3.62 4.80
C ARG A 253 9.26 4.40 3.59
N GLU A 254 9.97 5.44 3.15
CA GLU A 254 9.78 6.08 1.83
C GLU A 254 8.35 6.61 1.58
N ASP A 255 8.05 7.90 1.80
CA ASP A 255 6.76 8.54 1.46
C ASP A 255 5.51 7.99 2.16
N VAL A 256 5.68 7.52 3.40
CA VAL A 256 4.55 7.13 4.25
C VAL A 256 4.02 8.33 5.01
N ARG A 257 2.72 8.54 4.93
CA ARG A 257 2.00 9.60 5.65
C ARG A 257 1.08 8.97 6.68
N VAL A 258 1.24 9.37 7.93
CA VAL A 258 0.42 8.93 9.04
C VAL A 258 -0.34 10.13 9.60
N ASP A 259 -1.67 10.05 9.64
CA ASP A 259 -2.55 11.08 10.20
C ASP A 259 -3.50 10.42 11.21
N ALA A 260 -3.22 10.59 12.50
CA ALA A 260 -3.99 9.96 13.57
C ALA A 260 -3.96 10.76 14.87
N ARG A 261 -4.92 10.47 15.78
CA ARG A 261 -4.88 11.02 17.14
C ARG A 261 -3.74 10.37 17.92
N ASP A 262 -3.69 9.05 17.99
CA ASP A 262 -2.58 8.33 18.63
C ASP A 262 -1.72 7.65 17.58
N ILE A 263 -0.41 7.86 17.63
CA ILE A 263 0.57 7.20 16.76
C ILE A 263 1.56 6.44 17.64
N ALA A 264 1.70 5.13 17.40
CA ALA A 264 2.69 4.28 18.04
C ALA A 264 3.57 3.62 16.98
N ILE A 265 4.88 3.88 17.06
CA ILE A 265 5.89 3.26 16.20
C ILE A 265 6.62 2.19 16.99
N GLY A 266 6.46 0.94 16.57
CA GLY A 266 6.88 -0.25 17.32
C GLY A 266 8.25 -0.79 16.97
N GLY A 267 8.73 -0.60 15.74
CA GLY A 267 9.98 -1.22 15.28
C GLY A 267 11.15 -0.25 15.16
N PRO A 268 12.35 -0.79 14.87
CA PRO A 268 13.59 -0.01 14.94
C PRO A 268 13.83 0.85 13.70
N THR A 269 13.01 0.70 12.64
CA THR A 269 13.29 1.31 11.34
C THR A 269 12.19 2.28 10.93
N MET A 270 12.59 3.53 10.74
CA MET A 270 11.81 4.55 10.03
C MET A 270 12.73 5.29 9.07
N THR A 271 12.52 5.20 7.76
CA THR A 271 13.42 5.86 6.77
C THR A 271 12.98 7.29 6.45
N HIS A 272 13.73 7.95 5.56
CA HIS A 272 13.46 9.30 5.04
C HIS A 272 12.10 9.40 4.33
N ASP A 273 11.55 10.62 4.30
CA ASP A 273 10.26 10.96 3.67
C ASP A 273 9.05 10.33 4.38
N VAL A 274 9.12 10.15 5.70
CA VAL A 274 7.98 9.73 6.53
C VAL A 274 7.42 10.95 7.25
N SER A 275 6.12 11.21 7.12
CA SER A 275 5.44 12.32 7.80
C SER A 275 4.43 11.81 8.83
N LEU A 276 4.57 12.24 10.08
CA LEU A 276 3.68 11.89 11.19
C LEU A 276 2.88 13.13 11.62
N ARG A 277 1.55 13.09 11.47
CA ARG A 277 0.65 14.15 11.90
C ARG A 277 -0.21 13.67 13.06
N VAL A 278 0.02 14.25 14.23
CA VAL A 278 -0.71 13.99 15.47
C VAL A 278 -1.91 14.93 15.58
N ARG A 279 -3.13 14.37 15.64
CA ARG A 279 -4.37 15.16 15.80
C ARG A 279 -4.51 15.74 17.21
N ALA A 280 -5.39 16.73 17.34
CA ALA A 280 -5.66 17.42 18.59
C ALA A 280 -5.93 16.44 19.76
N GLY A 281 -5.27 16.69 20.90
CA GLY A 281 -5.44 15.88 22.12
C GLY A 281 -4.91 14.44 22.01
N GLY A 282 -4.01 14.21 21.05
CA GLY A 282 -3.38 12.93 20.75
C GLY A 282 -1.95 12.79 21.25
N THR A 283 -1.32 11.68 20.88
CA THR A 283 0.05 11.34 21.30
C THR A 283 0.87 10.67 20.19
N LEU A 284 2.18 10.88 20.23
CA LEU A 284 3.18 10.16 19.44
C LEU A 284 4.09 9.37 20.38
N ARG A 285 4.25 8.07 20.15
CA ARG A 285 5.09 7.20 20.97
C ARG A 285 5.99 6.32 20.11
N PHE A 286 7.24 6.19 20.53
CA PHE A 286 8.19 5.21 19.99
C PHE A 286 8.35 4.10 21.03
N VAL A 287 7.76 2.93 20.75
CA VAL A 287 7.51 1.88 21.75
C VAL A 287 8.77 1.07 22.06
N GLU A 288 9.58 0.76 21.06
CA GLU A 288 10.83 0.05 21.30
C GLU A 288 11.86 0.96 22.01
N ALA A 289 12.46 0.43 23.08
CA ALA A 289 13.61 1.04 23.75
C ALA A 289 14.93 0.92 22.96
N GLY A 290 14.84 0.45 21.71
CA GLY A 290 15.96 0.32 20.79
C GLY A 290 16.59 1.67 20.43
N SER A 291 17.71 1.61 19.72
CA SER A 291 18.44 2.81 19.38
C SER A 291 17.62 3.71 18.45
N VAL A 292 17.34 4.94 18.91
CA VAL A 292 16.76 6.05 18.13
C VAL A 292 17.56 6.34 16.84
N LEU A 293 18.77 5.78 16.70
CA LEU A 293 19.60 5.82 15.49
C LEU A 293 18.95 5.18 14.27
N GLY A 294 18.05 4.19 14.43
CA GLY A 294 17.35 3.55 13.31
C GLY A 294 16.20 4.39 12.73
N LEU A 295 15.87 5.50 13.36
CA LEU A 295 14.89 6.47 12.87
C LEU A 295 15.59 7.53 12.03
N SER A 296 15.06 7.87 10.86
CA SER A 296 15.64 8.89 10.00
C SER A 296 15.50 10.28 10.63
N ASP A 297 16.55 11.09 10.49
CA ASP A 297 16.53 12.50 10.89
C ASP A 297 15.66 13.36 9.97
N ASP A 298 15.40 12.87 8.75
CA ASP A 298 14.59 13.54 7.72
C ASP A 298 13.09 13.22 7.81
N ALA A 299 12.69 12.34 8.72
CA ALA A 299 11.28 12.14 9.01
C ALA A 299 10.71 13.41 9.64
N THR A 300 9.45 13.72 9.34
CA THR A 300 8.79 14.94 9.79
C THR A 300 7.65 14.61 10.74
N VAL A 301 7.46 15.48 11.73
CA VAL A 301 6.43 15.36 12.74
C VAL A 301 5.71 16.70 12.84
N SER A 302 4.38 16.67 12.84
CA SER A 302 3.54 17.84 13.06
C SER A 302 2.42 17.52 14.03
N ALA A 303 2.07 18.51 14.85
CA ALA A 303 0.79 18.53 15.56
C ALA A 303 -0.24 19.23 14.68
N GLU A 304 -1.50 18.81 14.74
CA GLU A 304 -2.61 19.54 14.13
C GLU A 304 -2.65 20.98 14.65
N GLY A 305 -2.58 21.96 13.74
CA GLY A 305 -2.48 23.39 14.07
C GLY A 305 -1.05 23.90 14.28
N GLY A 306 -0.04 23.02 14.28
CA GLY A 306 1.37 23.35 14.43
C GLY A 306 2.15 23.37 13.11
N ALA A 307 3.37 23.89 13.16
CA ALA A 307 4.32 23.78 12.07
C ALA A 307 4.96 22.39 12.03
N GLU A 308 5.45 22.01 10.86
CA GLU A 308 6.24 20.78 10.69
C GLU A 308 7.61 20.91 11.36
N ILE A 309 8.02 19.85 12.06
CA ILE A 309 9.28 19.73 12.80
C ILE A 309 10.02 18.50 12.28
N SER A 310 11.33 18.58 12.08
CA SER A 310 12.11 17.37 11.76
C SER A 310 12.26 16.47 12.99
N LEU A 311 12.30 15.17 12.78
CA LEU A 311 12.48 14.23 13.88
C LEU A 311 13.82 14.46 14.59
N ARG A 312 14.86 14.88 13.84
CA ARG A 312 16.14 15.28 14.42
C ARG A 312 16.00 16.31 15.52
N GLU A 313 15.15 17.32 15.33
CA GLU A 313 14.92 18.35 16.36
C GLU A 313 14.26 17.76 17.61
N LEU A 314 13.32 16.83 17.44
CA LEU A 314 12.67 16.14 18.57
C LEU A 314 13.65 15.22 19.32
N LYS A 315 14.56 14.55 18.62
CA LYS A 315 15.56 13.65 19.23
C LYS A 315 16.51 14.36 20.19
N VAL A 316 16.86 15.61 19.93
CA VAL A 316 17.80 16.38 20.76
C VAL A 316 17.10 17.23 21.82
N LYS A 317 15.77 17.40 21.72
CA LYS A 317 15.01 18.25 22.63
C LYS A 317 14.87 17.60 24.00
N ARG A 318 15.18 18.33 25.07
CA ARG A 318 15.03 17.84 26.44
C ARG A 318 13.59 18.01 26.92
N ILE A 319 13.12 17.04 27.69
CA ILE A 319 11.78 17.05 28.27
C ILE A 319 11.58 18.30 29.13
N ARG A 320 12.52 18.60 30.04
CA ARG A 320 12.47 19.80 30.90
C ARG A 320 12.31 21.13 30.17
N ASP A 321 12.72 21.21 28.91
CA ASP A 321 12.59 22.44 28.12
C ASP A 321 11.16 22.64 27.62
N VAL A 322 10.39 21.57 27.49
CA VAL A 322 9.04 21.56 26.89
C VAL A 322 7.97 21.37 27.95
N ASP A 323 8.20 20.48 28.91
CA ASP A 323 7.37 20.24 30.08
C ASP A 323 8.24 20.25 31.35
N PRO A 324 8.44 21.43 31.97
CA PRO A 324 9.23 21.56 33.20
C PRO A 324 8.61 20.85 34.41
N SER A 325 7.31 20.52 34.35
CA SER A 325 6.63 19.78 35.42
C SER A 325 7.02 18.30 35.42
N HIS A 326 7.53 17.80 34.30
CA HIS A 326 8.15 16.49 34.21
C HIS A 326 9.57 16.53 34.78
N GLY A 327 9.80 15.91 35.93
CA GLY A 327 11.10 15.84 36.62
C GLY A 327 12.20 15.02 35.91
N GLY A 328 12.13 14.83 34.60
CA GLY A 328 13.04 14.01 33.81
C GLY A 328 13.94 14.83 32.88
N ASP A 329 15.22 14.49 32.85
CA ASP A 329 16.21 15.11 31.96
C ASP A 329 16.43 14.31 30.65
N GLY A 330 15.48 13.45 30.27
CA GLY A 330 15.54 12.70 29.02
C GLY A 330 15.27 13.56 27.79
N THR A 331 15.51 12.98 26.62
CA THR A 331 15.07 13.53 25.33
C THR A 331 13.58 13.24 25.09
N LEU A 332 12.90 14.04 24.25
CA LEU A 332 11.49 13.79 23.90
C LEU A 332 11.30 12.45 23.20
N VAL A 333 12.25 12.08 22.33
CA VAL A 333 12.27 10.78 21.65
C VAL A 333 13.13 9.82 22.47
N GLY A 334 12.52 8.80 23.06
CA GLY A 334 13.21 7.75 23.83
C GLY A 334 12.37 7.15 24.96
N ALA A 335 12.80 6.00 25.47
CA ALA A 335 12.27 5.34 26.67
C ALA A 335 10.75 5.05 26.68
N GLY A 336 10.12 4.88 25.50
CA GLY A 336 8.69 4.55 25.42
C GLY A 336 7.73 5.67 25.80
N ARG A 337 8.22 6.90 26.04
CA ARG A 337 7.39 8.05 26.43
C ARG A 337 6.42 8.44 25.31
N ALA A 338 5.21 8.81 25.68
CA ALA A 338 4.27 9.49 24.81
C ALA A 338 4.59 10.99 24.76
N ILE A 339 4.86 11.51 23.56
CA ILE A 339 4.95 12.94 23.27
C ILE A 339 3.55 13.42 22.96
N THR A 340 3.03 14.33 23.75
CA THR A 340 1.66 14.86 23.60
C THR A 340 1.57 15.85 22.44
N HIS A 341 0.36 15.99 21.89
CA HIS A 341 0.04 17.04 20.92
C HIS A 341 0.45 18.45 21.39
N ALA A 342 0.24 18.77 22.69
CA ALA A 342 0.61 20.06 23.27
C ALA A 342 2.14 20.28 23.31
N GLU A 343 2.92 19.25 23.65
CA GLU A 343 4.38 19.33 23.63
C GLU A 343 4.91 19.54 22.21
N LEU A 344 4.33 18.86 21.21
CA LEU A 344 4.67 19.05 19.80
C LEU A 344 4.36 20.48 19.34
N LEU A 345 3.21 21.04 19.72
CA LEU A 345 2.88 22.44 19.42
C LEU A 345 3.92 23.40 20.02
N ALA A 346 4.26 23.23 21.30
CA ALA A 346 5.23 24.07 22.00
C ALA A 346 6.62 24.03 21.35
N VAL A 347 7.04 22.88 20.82
CA VAL A 347 8.29 22.75 20.05
C VAL A 347 8.18 23.53 18.73
N SER A 348 7.06 23.39 18.01
CA SER A 348 6.86 24.03 16.70
C SER A 348 6.86 25.56 16.77
N GLU A 349 6.21 26.13 17.79
CA GLU A 349 6.12 27.58 17.98
C GLU A 349 7.51 28.19 18.23
N ARG A 350 8.31 27.55 19.08
CA ARG A 350 9.68 28.00 19.39
C ARG A 350 10.60 27.89 18.19
N ALA A 351 10.46 26.85 17.37
CA ALA A 351 11.21 26.72 16.11
C ALA A 351 10.87 27.87 15.14
N SER A 352 9.58 28.21 15.02
CA SER A 352 9.09 29.31 14.17
C SER A 352 9.56 30.71 14.63
N LEU A 353 9.63 30.94 15.95
CA LEU A 353 10.15 32.18 16.53
C LEU A 353 11.66 32.31 16.29
N GLY A 354 12.42 31.22 16.47
CA GLY A 354 13.86 31.20 16.24
C GLY A 354 14.24 31.43 14.76
N SER A 355 13.46 30.92 13.82
CA SER A 355 13.67 31.17 12.38
C SER A 355 13.35 32.63 12.00
N ARG A 356 12.26 33.20 12.53
CA ARG A 356 11.91 34.62 12.35
C ARG A 356 12.98 35.57 12.89
N LEU A 357 13.49 35.31 14.10
CA LEU A 357 14.56 36.13 14.71
C LEU A 357 15.87 36.04 13.92
N ARG A 358 16.26 34.86 13.42
CA ARG A 358 17.44 34.69 12.55
C ARG A 358 17.27 35.37 11.19
N GLY A 359 16.05 35.36 10.63
CA GLY A 359 15.73 36.09 9.39
C GLY A 359 15.82 37.61 9.56
N LEU A 360 15.37 38.13 10.69
CA LEU A 360 15.50 39.55 11.05
C LEU A 360 16.96 39.96 11.28
N ALA A 361 17.77 39.10 11.91
CA ALA A 361 19.20 39.35 12.11
C ALA A 361 20.00 39.30 10.79
N ARG A 362 19.60 38.46 9.83
CA ARG A 362 20.20 38.39 8.49
C ARG A 362 19.81 39.55 7.57
N ARG A 363 18.66 40.20 7.78
CA ARG A 363 18.25 41.41 7.04
C ARG A 363 18.86 42.71 7.57
N ARG A 364 19.51 42.66 8.74
CA ARG A 364 20.21 43.80 9.36
C ARG A 364 21.73 43.80 9.12
N ARG A 365 22.23 42.82 8.37
CA ARG A 365 23.57 42.82 7.76
C ARG A 365 23.40 42.98 6.27
#